data_AF-A0ABD7QRJ8-F1
#
_entry.id   AF-A0ABD7QRJ8-F1
#
_cell.length_a   1.000
_cell.length_b   1.000
_cell.length_c   1.000
_cell.angle_alpha   90.00
_cell.angle_beta   90.00
_cell.angle_gamma   90.00
#
_symmetry.space_group_name_H-M   'P 1'
#
loop_
_entity.id
_entity.type
_entity.pdbx_description
1 polymer ?
#
loop_
_entity_poly.entity_id
_entity_poly.type
_entity_poly.pdbx_seq_one_letter_code
_entity_poly.pdbx_strand_id
1 'polypeptide(L)'
;MKPLNELIILNHFYYCFLLAIKLRKYNLPSVDGITPKIFMKQWLSVAQKKRLFDKLVYDEIQWLLESLSDKGTTFQEFEFNIELIYHRSFEMIKEKEVLMPSVGCFDTC
;
A
#
# COMPACT_ATOMS: atom_id res chain seq x y z
N MET A 1 -14.99 8.93 8.82
CA MET A 1 -13.60 9.23 9.24
C MET A 1 -13.17 10.51 8.54
N LYS A 2 -12.05 11.16 8.93
CA LYS A 2 -11.54 12.31 8.15
C LYS A 2 -10.85 11.76 6.88
N PRO A 3 -11.12 12.30 5.67
CA PRO A 3 -10.56 11.78 4.42
C PRO A 3 -9.02 11.73 4.36
N LEU A 4 -8.33 12.59 5.11
CA LEU A 4 -6.86 12.56 5.22
C LEU A 4 -6.37 11.33 6.00
N ASN A 5 -7.07 10.93 7.06
CA ASN A 5 -6.70 9.79 7.89
C ASN A 5 -6.84 8.47 7.12
N GLU A 6 -7.91 8.34 6.32
CA GLU A 6 -8.12 7.18 5.44
C GLU A 6 -7.00 7.07 4.41
N LEU A 7 -6.59 8.20 3.81
CA LEU A 7 -5.50 8.26 2.85
C LEU A 7 -4.14 7.88 3.46
N ILE A 8 -3.85 8.32 4.69
CA ILE A 8 -2.63 7.95 5.42
C ILE A 8 -2.61 6.43 5.70
N ILE A 9 -3.73 5.87 6.13
CA ILE A 9 -3.87 4.43 6.40
C ILE A 9 -3.59 3.62 5.13
N LEU A 10 -4.19 4.01 4.00
CA LEU A 10 -3.96 3.36 2.70
C LEU A 10 -2.51 3.51 2.25
N ASN A 11 -1.95 4.72 2.32
CA ASN A 11 -0.56 4.96 1.91
C ASN A 11 0.43 4.11 2.72
N HIS A 12 0.24 3.99 4.03
CA HIS A 12 1.05 3.13 4.89
C HIS A 12 0.97 1.65 4.48
N PHE A 13 -0.23 1.15 4.18
CA PHE A 13 -0.40 -0.20 3.65
C PHE A 13 0.39 -0.41 2.35
N TYR A 14 0.25 0.51 1.39
CA TYR A 14 0.94 0.47 0.11
C TYR A 14 2.47 0.51 0.27
N TYR A 15 2.96 1.34 1.20
CA TYR A 15 4.38 1.40 1.54
C TYR A 15 4.90 0.06 2.08
N CYS A 16 4.21 -0.53 3.05
CA CYS A 16 4.58 -1.83 3.62
C CYS A 16 4.58 -2.94 2.56
N PHE A 17 3.58 -2.94 1.67
CA PHE A 17 3.49 -3.94 0.61
C PHE A 17 4.61 -3.78 -0.42
N LEU A 18 4.88 -2.55 -0.86
CA LEU A 18 5.98 -2.24 -1.78
C LEU A 18 7.34 -2.64 -1.19
N LEU A 19 7.57 -2.37 0.10
CA LEU A 19 8.77 -2.83 0.82
C LEU A 19 8.88 -4.35 0.79
N ALA A 20 7.80 -5.08 1.07
CA ALA A 20 7.82 -6.54 1.04
C ALA A 20 8.18 -7.09 -0.36
N ILE A 21 7.67 -6.47 -1.43
CA ILE A 21 7.99 -6.81 -2.82
C ILE A 21 9.49 -6.56 -3.10
N LYS A 22 9.99 -5.37 -2.76
CA LYS A 22 11.40 -5.00 -2.97
C LYS A 22 12.34 -5.92 -2.17
N LEU A 23 12.04 -6.18 -0.89
CA LEU A 23 12.80 -7.11 -0.06
C LEU A 23 12.84 -8.52 -0.64
N ARG A 24 11.74 -9.03 -1.20
CA ARG A 24 11.71 -10.33 -1.86
C ARG A 24 12.63 -10.35 -3.09
N LYS A 25 12.64 -9.28 -3.90
CA LYS A 25 13.53 -9.15 -5.08
C LYS A 25 15.00 -9.12 -4.69
N TYR A 26 15.36 -8.41 -3.62
CA TYR A 26 16.75 -8.35 -3.14
C TYR A 26 17.23 -9.65 -2.47
N ASN A 27 16.37 -10.31 -1.69
CA ASN A 27 16.77 -11.46 -0.87
C ASN A 27 16.65 -12.83 -1.55
N LEU A 28 16.01 -12.95 -2.73
CA LEU A 28 15.81 -14.24 -3.40
C LEU A 28 15.85 -14.15 -4.93
N PRO A 29 17.03 -14.24 -5.57
CA PRO A 29 17.11 -14.86 -6.87
C PRO A 29 16.95 -16.37 -6.68
N SER A 30 15.79 -16.92 -7.02
CA SER A 30 15.57 -18.35 -7.37
C SER A 30 15.47 -19.46 -6.30
N VAL A 31 15.70 -19.23 -5.00
CA VAL A 31 15.90 -20.37 -4.06
C VAL A 31 14.66 -21.28 -3.85
N ASP A 32 13.42 -20.75 -3.86
CA ASP A 32 12.25 -21.54 -3.43
C ASP A 32 11.27 -21.97 -4.55
N GLY A 33 11.52 -21.62 -5.82
CA GLY A 33 10.57 -21.90 -6.92
C GLY A 33 9.20 -21.19 -6.80
N ILE A 34 8.96 -20.42 -5.75
CA ILE A 34 7.74 -19.62 -5.55
C ILE A 34 7.77 -18.43 -6.51
N THR A 35 6.79 -18.37 -7.40
CA THR A 35 6.66 -17.24 -8.34
C THR A 35 6.36 -15.94 -7.58
N PRO A 36 6.83 -14.79 -8.09
CA PRO A 36 6.57 -13.49 -7.44
C PRO A 36 5.08 -13.20 -7.20
N LYS A 37 4.20 -13.63 -8.13
CA LYS A 37 2.75 -13.53 -7.96
C LYS A 37 2.24 -14.34 -6.77
N ILE A 38 2.74 -15.57 -6.55
CA ILE A 38 2.34 -16.39 -5.40
C ILE A 38 2.76 -15.72 -4.10
N PHE A 39 3.99 -15.20 -4.04
CA PHE A 39 4.47 -14.45 -2.88
C PHE A 39 3.55 -13.27 -2.53
N MET A 40 3.20 -12.43 -3.53
CA MET A 40 2.31 -11.28 -3.32
C MET A 40 0.94 -11.70 -2.80
N LYS A 41 0.33 -12.73 -3.40
CA LYS A 41 -0.97 -13.27 -2.94
C LYS A 41 -0.90 -13.78 -1.51
N GLN A 42 0.17 -14.50 -1.16
CA GLN A 42 0.38 -15.00 0.19
C GLN A 42 0.56 -13.86 1.20
N TRP A 43 1.36 -12.85 0.86
CA TRP A 43 1.57 -11.69 1.71
C TRP A 43 0.26 -10.98 2.03
N LEU A 44 -0.53 -10.67 0.99
CA LEU A 44 -1.85 -10.03 1.12
C LEU A 44 -2.81 -10.86 1.97
N SER A 45 -2.92 -12.17 1.68
CA SER A 45 -3.79 -13.08 2.42
C SER A 45 -3.40 -13.21 3.89
N VAL A 46 -2.09 -13.27 4.19
CA VAL A 46 -1.58 -13.34 5.56
C VAL A 46 -1.81 -12.03 6.30
N ALA A 47 -1.59 -10.88 5.65
CA ALA A 47 -1.83 -9.57 6.25
C ALA A 47 -3.29 -9.40 6.67
N GLN A 48 -4.24 -9.77 5.81
CA GLN A 48 -5.66 -9.73 6.12
C GLN A 48 -6.04 -10.74 7.21
N LYS A 49 -5.62 -12.00 7.07
CA LYS A 49 -5.92 -13.06 8.05
C LYS A 49 -5.42 -12.72 9.46
N LYS A 50 -4.24 -12.11 9.56
CA LYS A 50 -3.64 -11.67 10.83
C LYS A 50 -4.14 -10.31 11.30
N ARG A 51 -5.01 -9.64 10.53
CA ARG A 51 -5.56 -8.30 10.82
C ARG A 51 -4.46 -7.27 11.09
N LEU A 52 -3.40 -7.29 10.28
CA LEU A 52 -2.25 -6.40 10.45
C LEU A 52 -2.54 -4.94 10.06
N PHE A 53 -3.62 -4.73 9.31
CA PHE A 53 -4.06 -3.41 8.84
C PHE A 53 -5.50 -3.12 9.30
N ASP A 54 -5.85 -1.83 9.25
CA ASP A 54 -7.22 -1.36 9.49
C ASP A 54 -8.20 -2.05 8.53
N LYS A 55 -9.45 -2.24 8.96
CA LYS A 55 -10.50 -2.84 8.15
C LYS A 55 -10.76 -2.06 6.85
N LEU A 56 -10.50 -0.75 6.85
CA LEU A 56 -10.58 0.10 5.66
C LEU A 56 -9.69 -0.41 4.51
N VAL A 57 -8.61 -1.13 4.83
CA VAL A 57 -7.66 -1.67 3.84
C VAL A 57 -8.14 -3.01 3.26
N TYR A 58 -9.18 -3.64 3.83
CA TYR A 58 -9.55 -5.01 3.44
C TYR A 58 -10.15 -5.09 2.04
N ASP A 59 -10.93 -4.08 1.65
CA ASP A 59 -11.45 -3.97 0.29
C ASP A 59 -10.30 -3.77 -0.71
N GLU A 60 -9.29 -2.98 -0.32
CA GLU A 60 -8.07 -2.79 -1.11
C GLU A 60 -7.29 -4.10 -1.29
N ILE A 61 -7.11 -4.86 -0.21
CA ILE A 61 -6.46 -6.18 -0.26
C ILE A 61 -7.22 -7.12 -1.19
N GLN A 62 -8.55 -7.13 -1.12
CA GLN A 62 -9.38 -7.98 -1.97
C GLN A 62 -9.24 -7.61 -3.45
N TRP A 63 -9.29 -6.31 -3.77
CA TRP A 63 -9.07 -5.80 -5.12
C TRP A 63 -7.69 -6.18 -5.68
N LEU A 64 -6.64 -6.12 -4.84
CA LEU A 64 -5.28 -6.53 -5.23
C LEU A 64 -5.18 -8.04 -5.48
N LEU A 65 -5.84 -8.87 -4.66
CA LEU A 65 -5.88 -10.33 -4.85
C LEU A 65 -6.58 -10.72 -6.17
N GLU A 66 -7.64 -10.01 -6.51
CA GLU A 66 -8.36 -10.17 -7.79
C GLU A 66 -7.49 -9.74 -8.96
N SER A 67 -6.84 -8.58 -8.85
CA SER A 67 -5.91 -8.07 -9.87
C SER A 67 -4.72 -9.02 -10.11
N LEU A 68 -4.19 -9.67 -9.08
CA LEU A 68 -3.15 -10.70 -9.21
C LEU A 68 -3.65 -12.02 -9.81
N SER A 69 -4.96 -12.23 -9.87
CA SER A 69 -5.60 -13.41 -10.45
C SER A 69 -5.89 -13.25 -11.93
N ASP A 70 -5.84 -12.01 -12.45
CA ASP A 70 -5.82 -11.76 -13.87
C ASP A 70 -4.57 -12.38 -14.52
N LYS A 71 -4.80 -13.12 -15.61
CA LYS A 71 -3.76 -13.76 -16.41
C LYS A 71 -3.03 -12.75 -17.29
N GLY A 72 -3.66 -11.62 -17.62
CA GLY A 72 -3.09 -10.57 -18.46
C GLY A 72 -2.06 -9.70 -17.75
N THR A 73 -2.24 -9.44 -16.45
CA THR A 73 -1.36 -8.53 -15.70
C THR A 73 0.02 -9.16 -15.46
N THR A 74 1.08 -8.50 -15.90
CA THR A 74 2.44 -8.97 -15.60
C THR A 74 2.85 -8.61 -14.17
N PHE A 75 3.87 -9.29 -13.63
CA PHE A 75 4.39 -8.93 -12.31
C PHE A 75 4.96 -7.50 -12.29
N GLN A 76 5.68 -7.11 -13.34
CA GLN A 76 6.29 -5.80 -13.48
C GLN A 76 5.24 -4.69 -13.55
N GLU A 77 4.18 -4.92 -14.33
CA GLU A 77 3.04 -3.99 -14.42
C GLU A 77 2.33 -3.85 -13.08
N PHE A 78 2.09 -4.96 -12.38
CA PHE A 78 1.50 -4.93 -11.06
C PHE A 78 2.37 -4.14 -10.08
N GLU A 79 3.66 -4.45 -9.99
CA GLU A 79 4.62 -3.72 -9.13
C GLU A 79 4.65 -2.21 -9.44
N PHE A 80 4.66 -1.85 -10.73
CA PHE A 80 4.59 -0.46 -11.17
C PHE A 80 3.31 0.24 -10.70
N ASN A 81 2.16 -0.44 -10.80
CA ASN A 81 0.88 0.12 -10.33
C ASN A 81 0.88 0.34 -8.81
N ILE A 82 1.45 -0.58 -8.02
CA ILE A 82 1.61 -0.41 -6.56
C ILE A 82 2.48 0.81 -6.25
N GLU A 83 3.61 0.96 -6.94
CA GLU A 83 4.52 2.09 -6.77
C GLU A 83 3.83 3.42 -7.15
N LEU A 84 3.07 3.43 -8.24
CA LEU A 84 2.28 4.59 -8.67
C LEU A 84 1.24 5.00 -7.62
N ILE A 85 0.48 4.05 -7.07
CA ILE A 85 -0.53 4.33 -6.05
C ILE A 85 0.13 4.87 -4.78
N TYR A 86 1.24 4.28 -4.34
CA TYR A 86 2.02 4.78 -3.20
C TYR A 86 2.47 6.23 -3.41
N HIS A 87 3.14 6.53 -4.52
CA HIS A 87 3.64 7.88 -4.78
C HIS A 87 2.52 8.90 -4.93
N ARG A 88 1.44 8.53 -5.64
CA ARG A 88 0.31 9.45 -5.84
C ARG A 88 -0.40 9.76 -4.52
N SER A 89 -0.67 8.74 -3.71
CA SER A 89 -1.30 8.93 -2.40
C SER A 89 -0.39 9.72 -1.44
N PHE A 90 0.93 9.53 -1.51
CA PHE A 90 1.89 10.29 -0.72
C PHE A 90 1.90 11.78 -1.08
N GLU A 91 1.90 12.12 -2.36
CA GLU A 91 1.80 13.53 -2.79
C GLU A 91 0.46 14.16 -2.38
N MET A 92 -0.64 13.41 -2.49
CA MET A 92 -1.95 13.89 -2.01
C MET A 92 -2.00 14.15 -0.51
N ILE A 93 -1.25 13.38 0.30
CA ILE A 93 -1.11 13.63 1.75
C ILE A 93 -0.39 14.97 1.96
N LYS A 94 0.76 15.17 1.30
CA LYS A 94 1.55 16.40 1.40
C LYS A 94 0.75 17.64 0.99
N GLU A 95 0.03 17.57 -0.13
CA GLU A 95 -0.84 18.66 -0.59
C GLU A 95 -1.89 19.04 0.46
N LYS A 96 -2.49 18.05 1.13
CA LYS A 96 -3.52 18.26 2.16
C LYS A 96 -2.94 18.76 3.48
N GLU A 97 -1.72 18.36 3.84
CA GLU A 97 -1.02 18.91 5.02
C GLU A 97 -0.65 20.37 4.83
N VAL A 98 -0.21 20.77 3.64
CA VAL A 98 0.12 22.18 3.31
C VAL A 98 -1.13 23.08 3.31
N LEU A 99 -2.29 22.53 2.94
CA LEU A 99 -3.58 23.25 2.95
C LEU A 99 -4.25 23.34 4.32
N MET A 100 -3.69 22.69 5.35
CA MET A 100 -4.09 22.88 6.75
C MET A 100 -3.15 23.90 7.41
N PRO A 101 -3.39 25.22 7.30
CA PRO A 101 -2.67 26.16 8.13
C PRO A 101 -2.89 25.77 9.60
N SER A 102 -1.81 25.77 10.37
CA SER A 102 -1.83 25.52 11.80
C SER A 102 -2.85 26.42 12.48
N VAL A 103 -4.02 25.87 12.79
CA VAL A 103 -4.95 26.51 13.72
C VAL A 103 -4.32 26.39 15.11
N GLY A 104 -3.80 27.50 15.64
CA GLY A 104 -3.46 27.58 17.06
C GLY A 104 -2.26 28.45 17.40
N CYS A 105 -2.37 29.76 17.20
CA CYS A 105 -1.93 30.74 18.21
C CYS A 105 -2.71 32.05 17.99
N PHE A 106 -4.02 31.99 18.24
CA PHE A 106 -4.72 33.13 18.79
C PHE A 106 -4.93 32.81 20.25
N ASP A 107 -4.10 33.37 21.12
CA ASP A 107 -4.55 33.83 22.43
C ASP A 107 -3.63 34.98 22.85
N THR A 108 -4.27 36.15 22.83
CA THR A 108 -3.89 37.40 23.48
C THR A 108 -3.43 37.19 24.92
N CYS A 109 -2.25 37.73 25.26
CA CYS A 109 -1.98 38.45 26.51
C CYS A 109 -0.88 39.48 26.26
#